data_AF-A0A3D8SUE1-F1
#
_entry.id   AF-A0A3D8SUE1-F1
#
_cell.length_a   1.000
_cell.length_b   1.000
_cell.length_c   1.000
_cell.angle_alpha   90.00
_cell.angle_beta   90.00
_cell.angle_gamma   90.00
#
_symmetry.space_group_name_H-M   'P 1'
#
loop_
_entity.id
_entity.type
_entity.pdbx_description
1 polymer ?
#
loop_
_entity_poly.entity_id
_entity_poly.type
_entity_poly.pdbx_seq_one_letter_code
_entity_poly.pdbx_strand_id
1 'polypeptide(L)'
;MSMTRTNMHGPFDGRSHQPLLDEEQQGRMSTGGFGYGDAEGRPMLHHSRRSTMRSKSPDALAKHQTRQKYFIASGFLLLSLASFVVQTETAVYIQHDLGWDKPYCMLYFTHGSWFLLWPIQLLLLRIQKRKLSWEAFWRRHVYMLRTTGQMVESQNLHLTPDNGRSPIPYLLKTTAFVTSALTVAGGSWYVAVNQTTPSDLTAIYNCSAFFAYAFSIPLLKEKLRFDKVFSVGVAIVGVLVVAYGDRDDGNKGEKHEGGSRLLGNLIIGIGSVLYGLYEVLYKRFACPPEGTSAGRSMIFANTFGSLIGSFTLLVLWIPLPVFHFLGLETFRWPTGEAAWMLMISVAANATFSGSFLVLISLTSPVLSSVASLLTIFLVAIVDWFRTGQPLSMASIIGGVLIMIAFFLLSWSTYREMNEERKKKIQQDDVESESDE
;
A
#
# COMPACT_ATOMS: atom_id res chain seq x y z
N MET A 1 27.96 -29.94 79.22
CA MET A 1 26.82 -30.66 78.60
C MET A 1 27.35 -31.32 77.33
N SER A 2 27.93 -32.51 77.46
CA SER A 2 27.34 -33.82 77.06
C SER A 2 27.25 -33.97 75.53
N MET A 3 28.30 -34.52 74.89
CA MET A 3 28.45 -35.91 74.37
C MET A 3 27.82 -36.07 72.96
N THR A 4 28.56 -36.11 71.84
CA THR A 4 29.44 -37.16 71.26
C THR A 4 28.77 -38.52 70.98
N ARG A 5 29.11 -39.11 69.81
CA ARG A 5 29.18 -40.56 69.44
C ARG A 5 27.88 -41.25 68.93
N THR A 6 27.88 -42.18 67.96
CA THR A 6 28.86 -42.69 66.95
C THR A 6 28.13 -43.62 65.96
N ASN A 7 28.76 -43.80 64.79
CA ASN A 7 28.65 -44.95 63.87
C ASN A 7 28.63 -46.33 64.56
N MET A 8 28.09 -47.37 63.89
CA MET A 8 28.88 -48.49 63.35
C MET A 8 28.06 -49.64 62.69
N HIS A 9 28.66 -50.19 61.63
CA HIS A 9 28.64 -51.55 61.07
C HIS A 9 27.57 -52.01 60.03
N GLY A 10 28.06 -52.27 58.79
CA GLY A 10 27.46 -53.11 57.72
C GLY A 10 27.83 -54.60 57.90
N PRO A 11 28.17 -55.41 56.87
CA PRO A 11 28.02 -55.32 55.39
C PRO A 11 27.47 -56.66 54.76
N PHE A 12 27.78 -56.90 53.46
CA PHE A 12 27.53 -58.05 52.55
C PHE A 12 26.37 -57.87 51.55
N ASP A 13 26.47 -58.16 50.25
CA ASP A 13 27.57 -58.38 49.28
C ASP A 13 26.93 -58.47 47.88
N GLY A 14 27.67 -58.16 46.79
CA GLY A 14 27.17 -58.37 45.41
C GLY A 14 27.78 -57.49 44.31
N ARG A 15 29.11 -57.54 44.16
CA ARG A 15 29.97 -57.04 43.06
C ARG A 15 29.58 -57.64 41.68
N SER A 16 29.96 -57.17 40.47
CA SER A 16 30.89 -56.15 39.93
C SER A 16 30.85 -56.14 38.37
N HIS A 17 31.14 -54.97 37.77
CA HIS A 17 31.95 -54.63 36.58
C HIS A 17 32.13 -55.58 35.33
N GLN A 18 31.90 -54.98 34.12
CA GLN A 18 32.65 -54.93 32.82
C GLN A 18 33.80 -55.95 32.51
N PRO A 19 34.27 -56.21 31.24
CA PRO A 19 34.46 -55.28 30.10
C PRO A 19 34.42 -55.86 28.63
N LEU A 20 34.85 -55.02 27.67
CA LEU A 20 35.26 -55.24 26.27
C LEU A 20 35.94 -56.58 25.92
N LEU A 21 35.72 -57.06 24.69
CA LEU A 21 36.65 -57.94 23.96
C LEU A 21 36.64 -57.60 22.45
N ASP A 22 37.80 -57.15 21.97
CA ASP A 22 38.30 -57.30 20.61
C ASP A 22 39.37 -58.42 20.60
N GLU A 23 39.70 -58.88 19.40
CA GLU A 23 40.84 -59.73 18.97
C GLU A 23 40.69 -61.26 18.86
N GLU A 24 40.83 -61.68 17.58
CA GLU A 24 41.67 -62.77 17.04
C GLU A 24 41.44 -64.21 17.55
N GLN A 25 41.37 -65.27 16.72
CA GLN A 25 42.34 -65.67 15.71
C GLN A 25 41.88 -67.00 15.06
N GLN A 26 42.47 -67.31 13.90
CA GLN A 26 42.67 -68.65 13.30
C GLN A 26 41.50 -69.31 12.55
N GLY A 27 41.56 -69.14 11.23
CA GLY A 27 42.13 -70.21 10.40
C GLY A 27 41.15 -71.16 9.71
N ARG A 28 40.92 -70.93 8.40
CA ARG A 28 41.00 -72.02 7.40
C ARG A 28 41.05 -71.45 5.98
N MET A 29 42.22 -71.59 5.35
CA MET A 29 42.34 -71.62 3.90
C MET A 29 41.93 -73.01 3.40
N SER A 30 41.17 -73.05 2.32
CA SER A 30 41.13 -74.18 1.38
C SER A 30 40.77 -73.68 -0.02
N THR A 31 41.85 -73.46 -0.78
CA THR A 31 42.05 -73.71 -2.21
C THR A 31 40.90 -74.30 -3.06
N GLY A 32 40.69 -73.66 -4.22
CA GLY A 32 40.91 -74.33 -5.52
C GLY A 32 39.67 -74.73 -6.33
N GLY A 33 39.56 -74.21 -7.56
CA GLY A 33 38.68 -74.78 -8.59
C GLY A 33 38.40 -73.84 -9.76
N PHE A 34 39.16 -73.99 -10.84
CA PHE A 34 38.97 -73.35 -12.14
C PHE A 34 37.62 -73.71 -12.81
N GLY A 35 37.05 -72.78 -13.58
CA GLY A 35 35.94 -73.06 -14.50
C GLY A 35 35.62 -71.88 -15.41
N TYR A 36 35.92 -72.03 -16.70
CA TYR A 36 35.64 -71.13 -17.83
C TYR A 36 34.14 -70.80 -18.01
N GLY A 37 33.82 -69.60 -18.52
CA GLY A 37 32.51 -69.31 -19.11
C GLY A 37 32.23 -67.82 -19.35
N ASP A 38 32.40 -67.36 -20.59
CA ASP A 38 31.89 -66.09 -21.12
C ASP A 38 30.37 -65.96 -20.95
N ALA A 39 29.88 -64.76 -20.59
CA ALA A 39 28.65 -64.15 -21.16
C ALA A 39 28.34 -62.77 -20.56
N GLU A 40 28.29 -61.78 -21.46
CA GLU A 40 27.30 -60.68 -21.52
C GLU A 40 27.26 -59.57 -20.45
N GLY A 41 27.98 -58.49 -20.78
CA GLY A 41 27.42 -57.14 -20.99
C GLY A 41 26.30 -56.66 -20.07
N ARG A 42 26.67 -55.89 -19.03
CA ARG A 42 25.78 -54.89 -18.40
C ARG A 42 26.40 -53.50 -18.53
N PRO A 43 25.74 -52.53 -19.21
CA PRO A 43 26.26 -51.18 -19.31
C PRO A 43 26.13 -50.44 -17.98
N MET A 44 27.23 -49.86 -17.52
CA MET A 44 27.25 -48.93 -16.39
C MET A 44 26.44 -47.67 -16.77
N LEU A 45 25.30 -47.47 -16.10
CA LEU A 45 24.53 -46.24 -16.18
C LEU A 45 25.33 -45.09 -15.57
N HIS A 46 25.96 -44.29 -16.43
CA HIS A 46 26.45 -42.95 -16.07
C HIS A 46 25.28 -42.14 -15.49
N HIS A 47 25.34 -41.87 -14.19
CA HIS A 47 24.51 -40.85 -13.56
C HIS A 47 24.81 -39.51 -14.23
N SER A 48 23.95 -39.10 -15.17
CA SER A 48 23.90 -37.75 -15.69
C SER A 48 23.73 -36.80 -14.50
N ARG A 49 24.77 -36.02 -14.21
CA ARG A 49 24.73 -34.93 -13.24
C ARG A 49 23.59 -34.01 -13.65
N ARG A 50 22.47 -34.13 -12.93
CA ARG A 50 21.32 -33.25 -13.02
C ARG A 50 21.85 -31.84 -12.75
N SER A 51 21.88 -31.02 -13.80
CA SER A 51 22.21 -29.59 -13.77
C SER A 51 21.51 -28.95 -12.58
N THR A 52 22.29 -28.68 -11.53
CA THR A 52 21.88 -27.87 -10.40
C THR A 52 21.50 -26.51 -10.98
N MET A 53 20.23 -26.14 -10.86
CA MET A 53 19.74 -24.81 -11.22
C MET A 53 20.72 -23.77 -10.70
N ARG A 54 21.46 -23.14 -11.63
CA ARG A 54 22.36 -22.02 -11.38
C ARG A 54 21.58 -20.99 -10.57
N SER A 55 21.88 -20.90 -9.27
CA SER A 55 21.32 -19.90 -8.38
C SER A 55 21.50 -18.56 -9.07
N LYS A 56 20.39 -17.89 -9.41
CA LYS A 56 20.47 -16.50 -9.88
C LYS A 56 21.25 -15.73 -8.82
N SER A 57 22.22 -14.91 -9.23
CA SER A 57 22.92 -14.05 -8.28
C SER A 57 21.88 -13.27 -7.46
N PRO A 58 22.09 -13.08 -6.15
CA PRO A 58 21.18 -12.31 -5.28
C PRO A 58 20.79 -10.96 -5.90
N ASP A 59 21.73 -10.33 -6.61
CA ASP A 59 21.51 -9.13 -7.42
C ASP A 59 20.38 -9.32 -8.47
N ALA A 60 20.46 -10.35 -9.31
CA ALA A 60 19.45 -10.59 -10.35
C ALA A 60 18.03 -10.81 -9.77
N LEU A 61 17.92 -11.45 -8.61
CA LEU A 61 16.64 -11.66 -7.92
C LEU A 61 16.08 -10.33 -7.38
N ALA A 62 16.90 -9.52 -6.71
CA ALA A 62 16.50 -8.21 -6.20
C ALA A 62 16.09 -7.24 -7.32
N LYS A 63 16.77 -7.32 -8.47
CA LYS A 63 16.44 -6.50 -9.67
C LYS A 63 15.07 -6.87 -10.23
N HIS A 64 14.79 -8.16 -10.31
CA HIS A 64 13.49 -8.67 -10.76
C HIS A 64 12.37 -8.27 -9.80
N GLN A 65 12.57 -8.39 -8.49
CA GLN A 65 11.59 -7.96 -7.48
C GLN A 65 11.27 -6.46 -7.57
N THR A 66 12.31 -5.63 -7.77
CA THR A 66 12.14 -4.18 -7.97
C THR A 66 11.34 -3.88 -9.23
N ARG A 67 11.70 -4.49 -10.37
CA ARG A 67 10.95 -4.30 -11.64
C ARG A 67 9.50 -4.75 -11.52
N GLN A 68 9.26 -5.90 -10.90
CA GLN A 68 7.91 -6.42 -10.69
C GLN A 68 7.07 -5.49 -9.81
N LYS A 69 7.66 -4.96 -8.73
CA LYS A 69 7.02 -3.98 -7.85
C LYS A 69 6.58 -2.73 -8.62
N TYR A 70 7.44 -2.19 -9.47
CA TYR A 70 7.12 -1.02 -10.30
C TYR A 70 6.08 -1.32 -11.38
N PHE A 71 6.19 -2.46 -12.06
CA PHE A 71 5.19 -2.85 -13.06
C PHE A 71 3.78 -2.96 -12.46
N ILE A 72 3.68 -3.57 -11.28
CA ILE A 72 2.44 -3.65 -10.51
C ILE A 72 1.98 -2.25 -10.08
N ALA A 73 2.87 -1.43 -9.53
CA ALA A 73 2.56 -0.07 -9.11
C ALA A 73 2.05 0.80 -10.28
N SER A 74 2.67 0.70 -11.47
CA SER A 74 2.21 1.38 -12.68
C SER A 74 0.83 0.91 -13.14
N GLY A 75 0.53 -0.39 -13.04
CA GLY A 75 -0.81 -0.92 -13.31
C GLY A 75 -1.86 -0.35 -12.36
N PHE A 76 -1.57 -0.30 -11.05
CA PHE A 76 -2.46 0.31 -10.06
C PHE A 76 -2.55 1.83 -10.23
N LEU A 77 -1.48 2.50 -10.65
CA LEU A 77 -1.52 3.91 -10.97
C LEU A 77 -2.53 4.17 -12.10
N LEU A 78 -2.42 3.49 -13.24
CA LEU A 78 -3.37 3.66 -14.35
C LEU A 78 -4.81 3.37 -13.95
N LEU A 79 -5.02 2.30 -13.18
CA LEU A 79 -6.34 1.96 -12.64
C LEU A 79 -6.87 3.06 -11.70
N SER A 80 -6.01 3.60 -10.84
CA SER A 80 -6.37 4.69 -9.93
C SER A 80 -6.75 5.96 -10.69
N LEU A 81 -5.97 6.35 -11.70
CA LEU A 81 -6.23 7.55 -12.50
C LEU A 81 -7.58 7.43 -13.24
N ALA A 82 -7.80 6.32 -13.94
CA ALA A 82 -9.05 6.09 -14.65
C ALA A 82 -10.27 6.09 -13.70
N SER A 83 -10.14 5.44 -12.55
CA SER A 83 -11.22 5.39 -11.55
C SER A 83 -11.47 6.75 -10.90
N PHE A 84 -10.43 7.55 -10.68
CA PHE A 84 -10.55 8.90 -10.13
C PHE A 84 -11.28 9.83 -11.09
N VAL A 85 -10.97 9.78 -12.39
CA VAL A 85 -11.70 10.55 -13.42
C VAL A 85 -13.19 10.22 -13.36
N VAL A 86 -13.55 8.92 -13.40
CA VAL A 86 -14.95 8.48 -13.33
C VAL A 86 -15.61 8.95 -12.03
N GLN A 87 -14.93 8.82 -10.89
CA GLN A 87 -15.44 9.25 -9.59
C GLN A 87 -15.69 10.75 -9.54
N THR A 88 -14.77 11.57 -10.07
CA THR A 88 -14.87 13.02 -10.06
C THR A 88 -16.01 13.49 -10.96
N GLU A 89 -16.06 13.03 -12.21
CA GLU A 89 -17.11 13.40 -13.16
C GLU A 89 -18.51 13.02 -12.65
N THR A 90 -18.65 11.81 -12.12
CA THR A 90 -19.95 11.36 -11.57
C THR A 90 -20.32 12.12 -10.30
N ALA A 91 -19.37 12.44 -9.43
CA ALA A 91 -19.65 13.22 -8.22
C ALA A 91 -20.11 14.64 -8.54
N VAL A 92 -19.43 15.31 -9.48
CA VAL A 92 -19.81 16.66 -9.95
C VAL A 92 -21.21 16.62 -10.57
N TYR A 93 -21.49 15.65 -11.44
CA TYR A 93 -22.80 15.51 -12.07
C TYR A 93 -23.95 15.28 -11.05
N ILE A 94 -23.70 14.46 -10.02
CA ILE A 94 -24.70 14.19 -8.97
C ILE A 94 -25.03 15.46 -8.17
N GLN A 95 -24.02 16.27 -7.85
CA GLN A 95 -24.20 17.47 -7.02
C GLN A 95 -24.73 18.65 -7.83
N HIS A 96 -24.13 18.96 -8.97
CA HIS A 96 -24.45 20.14 -9.77
C HIS A 96 -25.65 19.93 -10.70
N ASP A 97 -25.68 18.85 -11.48
CA ASP A 97 -26.72 18.66 -12.50
C ASP A 97 -27.99 18.03 -11.92
N LEU A 98 -27.84 17.04 -11.02
CA LEU A 98 -28.97 16.36 -10.39
C LEU A 98 -29.43 17.02 -9.08
N GLY A 99 -28.68 17.99 -8.55
CA GLY A 99 -29.02 18.73 -7.34
C GLY A 99 -29.05 17.90 -6.05
N TRP A 100 -28.38 16.75 -6.02
CA TRP A 100 -28.28 15.93 -4.81
C TRP A 100 -27.10 16.39 -3.94
N ASP A 101 -27.26 17.57 -3.37
CA ASP A 101 -26.25 18.22 -2.53
C ASP A 101 -26.26 17.66 -1.10
N LYS A 102 -25.61 16.51 -0.90
CA LYS A 102 -25.47 15.80 0.38
C LYS A 102 -24.01 15.41 0.63
N PRO A 103 -23.13 16.37 0.93
CA PRO A 103 -21.68 16.15 1.01
C PRO A 103 -21.29 15.09 2.05
N TYR A 104 -21.92 15.08 3.22
CA TYR A 104 -21.59 14.10 4.25
C TYR A 104 -22.13 12.70 3.90
N CYS A 105 -23.35 12.60 3.37
CA CYS A 105 -23.87 11.33 2.84
C CYS A 105 -22.97 10.77 1.72
N MET A 106 -22.49 11.62 0.81
CA MET A 106 -21.55 11.21 -0.25
C MET A 106 -20.28 10.64 0.36
N LEU A 107 -19.63 11.37 1.28
CA LEU A 107 -18.45 10.88 2.00
C LEU A 107 -18.72 9.53 2.68
N TYR A 108 -19.85 9.41 3.37
CA TYR A 108 -20.20 8.18 4.08
C TYR A 108 -20.36 6.99 3.14
N PHE A 109 -21.04 7.15 2.00
CA PHE A 109 -21.20 6.08 1.01
C PHE A 109 -19.89 5.75 0.29
N THR A 110 -19.12 6.77 -0.12
CA THR A 110 -17.89 6.58 -0.89
C THR A 110 -16.76 6.02 -0.03
N HIS A 111 -16.56 6.50 1.19
CA HIS A 111 -15.55 5.96 2.11
C HIS A 111 -16.03 4.66 2.76
N GLY A 112 -17.33 4.54 3.03
CA GLY A 112 -17.94 3.32 3.56
C GLY A 112 -17.69 2.13 2.65
N SER A 113 -17.80 2.29 1.33
CA SER A 113 -17.61 1.23 0.34
C SER A 113 -16.22 0.57 0.36
N TRP A 114 -15.22 1.20 0.99
CA TRP A 114 -13.89 0.61 1.13
C TRP A 114 -13.90 -0.70 1.93
N PHE A 115 -14.97 -0.96 2.71
CA PHE A 115 -15.19 -2.24 3.38
C PHE A 115 -15.17 -3.44 2.41
N LEU A 116 -15.46 -3.21 1.12
CA LEU A 116 -15.48 -4.24 0.08
C LEU A 116 -14.10 -4.55 -0.52
N LEU A 117 -13.08 -3.72 -0.30
CA LEU A 117 -11.75 -3.89 -0.91
C LEU A 117 -11.16 -5.28 -0.62
N TRP A 118 -11.14 -5.68 0.65
CA TRP A 118 -10.61 -6.96 1.09
C TRP A 118 -11.49 -8.15 0.72
N PRO A 119 -12.83 -8.14 0.92
CA PRO A 119 -13.70 -9.20 0.43
C PRO A 119 -13.57 -9.45 -1.08
N ILE A 120 -13.55 -8.39 -1.90
CA ILE A 120 -13.38 -8.50 -3.35
C ILE A 120 -12.01 -9.09 -3.68
N GLN A 121 -10.94 -8.57 -3.05
CA GLN A 121 -9.60 -9.11 -3.29
C GLN A 121 -9.48 -10.57 -2.84
N LEU A 122 -10.08 -10.95 -1.71
CA LEU A 122 -10.12 -12.32 -1.21
C LEU A 122 -10.84 -13.24 -2.21
N LEU A 123 -11.96 -12.79 -2.77
CA LEU A 123 -12.69 -13.52 -3.81
C LEU A 123 -11.83 -13.71 -5.06
N LEU A 124 -11.14 -12.66 -5.53
CA LEU A 124 -10.22 -12.75 -6.66
C LEU A 124 -9.07 -13.74 -6.40
N LEU A 125 -8.45 -13.67 -5.21
CA LEU A 125 -7.40 -14.61 -4.80
C LEU A 125 -7.93 -16.05 -4.71
N ARG A 126 -9.15 -16.23 -4.21
CA ARG A 126 -9.81 -17.53 -4.14
C ARG A 126 -10.07 -18.11 -5.53
N ILE A 127 -10.51 -17.28 -6.47
CA ILE A 127 -10.70 -17.62 -7.87
C ILE A 127 -9.38 -17.96 -8.55
N GLN A 128 -8.28 -17.28 -8.23
CA GLN A 128 -6.96 -17.62 -8.78
C GLN A 128 -6.39 -18.91 -8.18
N LYS A 129 -6.72 -19.22 -6.92
CA LYS A 129 -6.25 -20.40 -6.19
C LYS A 129 -7.33 -21.48 -6.07
N ARG A 130 -8.07 -21.77 -7.15
CA ARG A 130 -9.18 -22.74 -7.13
C ARG A 130 -8.77 -24.13 -6.62
N LYS A 131 -7.53 -24.54 -6.92
CA LYS A 131 -6.98 -25.86 -6.60
C LYS A 131 -6.72 -26.11 -5.10
N LEU A 132 -6.69 -25.06 -4.27
CA LEU A 132 -6.51 -25.21 -2.82
C LEU A 132 -7.87 -25.41 -2.14
N SER A 133 -7.90 -26.25 -1.09
CA SER A 133 -9.06 -26.33 -0.20
C SER A 133 -9.29 -25.00 0.52
N TRP A 134 -10.54 -24.71 0.88
CA TRP A 134 -10.90 -23.46 1.56
C TRP A 134 -10.13 -23.27 2.86
N GLU A 135 -10.03 -24.32 3.69
CA GLU A 135 -9.32 -24.27 4.96
C GLU A 135 -7.83 -23.94 4.80
N ALA A 136 -7.16 -24.57 3.84
CA ALA A 136 -5.75 -24.32 3.58
C ALA A 136 -5.51 -22.90 3.05
N PHE A 137 -6.38 -22.44 2.14
CA PHE A 137 -6.35 -21.07 1.62
C PHE A 137 -6.56 -20.04 2.74
N TRP A 138 -7.61 -20.22 3.54
CA TRP A 138 -7.96 -19.30 4.63
C TRP A 138 -6.87 -19.24 5.70
N ARG A 139 -6.37 -20.40 6.14
CA ARG A 139 -5.28 -20.48 7.12
C ARG A 139 -4.03 -19.74 6.63
N ARG A 140 -3.66 -19.92 5.35
CA ARG A 140 -2.51 -19.22 4.74
C ARG A 140 -2.76 -17.71 4.65
N HIS A 141 -3.96 -17.30 4.29
CA HIS A 141 -4.34 -15.89 4.16
C HIS A 141 -4.31 -15.18 5.51
N VAL A 142 -4.96 -15.74 6.52
CA VAL A 142 -4.97 -15.20 7.89
C VAL A 142 -3.57 -15.16 8.49
N TYR A 143 -2.77 -16.22 8.30
CA TYR A 143 -1.37 -16.23 8.74
C TYR A 143 -0.57 -15.09 8.09
N MET A 144 -0.77 -14.84 6.79
CA MET A 144 -0.11 -13.77 6.08
C MET A 144 -0.55 -12.38 6.57
N LEU A 145 -1.85 -12.16 6.83
CA LEU A 145 -2.33 -10.91 7.40
C LEU A 145 -1.81 -10.67 8.81
N ARG A 146 -1.80 -11.71 9.65
CA ARG A 146 -1.29 -11.62 11.03
C ARG A 146 0.19 -11.28 11.05
N THR A 147 1.00 -12.01 10.29
CA THR A 147 2.45 -11.75 10.21
C THR A 147 2.76 -10.39 9.60
N THR A 148 2.01 -9.96 8.58
CA THR A 148 2.19 -8.62 7.99
C THR A 148 1.77 -7.52 8.97
N GLY A 149 0.67 -7.72 9.73
CA GLY A 149 0.27 -6.79 10.79
C GLY A 149 1.30 -6.66 11.90
N GLN A 150 1.97 -7.76 12.28
CA GLN A 150 3.08 -7.74 13.23
C GLN A 150 4.32 -7.00 12.66
N MET A 151 4.61 -7.15 11.36
CA MET A 151 5.67 -6.40 10.68
C MET A 151 5.35 -4.90 10.67
N VAL A 152 4.07 -4.53 10.49
CA VAL A 152 3.62 -3.13 10.50
C VAL A 152 3.73 -2.54 11.91
N GLU A 153 3.31 -3.26 12.95
CA GLU A 153 3.41 -2.82 14.34
C GLU A 153 4.87 -2.64 14.79
N SER A 154 5.73 -3.61 14.46
CA SER A 154 7.15 -3.59 14.86
C SER A 154 8.04 -2.75 13.95
N GLN A 155 7.57 -2.39 12.75
CA GLN A 155 8.38 -1.80 11.67
C GLN A 155 9.62 -2.63 11.30
N ASN A 156 9.62 -3.94 11.61
CA ASN A 156 10.72 -4.86 11.36
C ASN A 156 10.31 -5.94 10.34
N LEU A 157 11.18 -6.17 9.35
CA LEU A 157 10.96 -7.20 8.33
C LEU A 157 11.16 -8.62 8.91
N HIS A 158 12.14 -8.78 9.80
CA HIS A 158 12.43 -10.02 10.49
C HIS A 158 11.72 -10.02 11.83
N LEU A 159 10.66 -10.81 11.93
CA LEU A 159 9.95 -11.01 13.18
C LEU A 159 10.80 -11.90 14.09
N THR A 160 11.16 -11.42 15.27
CA THR A 160 11.67 -12.29 16.33
C THR A 160 10.55 -13.25 16.75
N PRO A 161 10.84 -14.50 17.12
CA PRO A 161 9.84 -15.48 17.58
C PRO A 161 9.15 -15.13 18.92
N ASP A 162 9.02 -13.85 19.27
CA ASP A 162 8.56 -13.45 20.59
C ASP A 162 7.03 -13.49 20.72
N ASN A 163 6.58 -14.39 21.60
CA ASN A 163 5.29 -14.53 22.27
C ASN A 163 4.03 -13.94 21.62
N GLY A 164 3.56 -14.52 20.51
CA GLY A 164 2.12 -14.71 20.24
C GLY A 164 1.19 -13.48 20.19
N ARG A 165 1.69 -12.24 20.35
CA ARG A 165 0.88 -11.03 20.46
C ARG A 165 0.12 -10.79 19.17
N SER A 166 -1.17 -10.55 19.31
CA SER A 166 -2.06 -10.26 18.19
C SER A 166 -1.87 -8.80 17.77
N PRO A 167 -1.70 -8.50 16.46
CA PRO A 167 -1.59 -7.12 15.98
C PRO A 167 -2.94 -6.39 15.99
N ILE A 168 -4.04 -7.08 16.32
CA ILE A 168 -5.41 -6.53 16.25
C ILE A 168 -5.58 -5.24 17.08
N PRO A 169 -5.14 -5.14 18.35
CA PRO A 169 -5.31 -3.92 19.13
C PRO A 169 -4.57 -2.72 18.52
N TYR A 170 -3.37 -2.96 17.98
CA TYR A 170 -2.63 -1.95 17.23
C TYR A 170 -3.42 -1.53 15.97
N LEU A 171 -3.87 -2.49 15.17
CA LEU A 171 -4.60 -2.21 13.93
C LEU A 171 -5.89 -1.42 14.20
N LEU A 172 -6.68 -1.76 15.22
CA LEU A 172 -7.91 -1.03 15.56
C LEU A 172 -7.63 0.42 15.96
N LYS A 173 -6.61 0.66 16.80
CA LYS A 173 -6.20 2.02 17.22
C LYS A 173 -5.69 2.82 16.02
N THR A 174 -4.84 2.21 15.21
CA THR A 174 -4.27 2.84 14.02
C THR A 174 -5.34 3.13 12.96
N THR A 175 -6.30 2.22 12.75
CA THR A 175 -7.45 2.46 11.88
C THR A 175 -8.25 3.66 12.39
N ALA A 176 -8.63 3.70 13.66
CA ALA A 176 -9.38 4.84 14.20
C ALA A 176 -8.63 6.17 14.00
N PHE A 177 -7.33 6.19 14.27
CA PHE A 177 -6.49 7.38 14.11
C PHE A 177 -6.36 7.82 12.64
N VAL A 178 -6.00 6.91 11.73
CA VAL A 178 -5.81 7.20 10.30
C VAL A 178 -7.14 7.55 9.63
N THR A 179 -8.22 6.84 9.95
CA THR A 179 -9.56 7.14 9.43
C THR A 179 -10.04 8.50 9.91
N SER A 180 -9.82 8.87 11.17
CA SER A 180 -10.20 10.20 11.66
C SER A 180 -9.47 11.32 10.91
N ALA A 181 -8.15 11.16 10.69
CA ALA A 181 -7.38 12.12 9.88
C ALA A 181 -7.91 12.22 8.45
N LEU A 182 -8.19 11.07 7.81
CA LEU A 182 -8.77 11.01 6.47
C LEU A 182 -10.16 11.65 6.41
N THR A 183 -11.01 11.44 7.41
CA THR A 183 -12.38 11.99 7.43
C THR A 183 -12.37 13.50 7.55
N VAL A 184 -11.49 14.08 8.38
CA VAL A 184 -11.38 15.54 8.48
C VAL A 184 -10.84 16.12 7.18
N ALA A 185 -9.81 15.49 6.59
CA ALA A 185 -9.25 15.91 5.32
C ALA A 185 -10.27 15.79 4.16
N GLY A 186 -10.86 14.62 3.95
CA GLY A 186 -11.84 14.38 2.89
C GLY A 186 -13.14 15.16 3.09
N GLY A 187 -13.60 15.31 4.34
CA GLY A 187 -14.77 16.11 4.67
C GLY A 187 -14.61 17.57 4.26
N SER A 188 -13.42 18.14 4.42
CA SER A 188 -13.13 19.51 3.97
C SER A 188 -13.29 19.68 2.45
N TRP A 189 -12.97 18.66 1.65
CA TRP A 189 -13.15 18.68 0.19
C TRP A 189 -14.62 18.74 -0.19
N TYR A 190 -15.43 17.84 0.38
CA TYR A 190 -16.87 17.81 0.13
C TYR A 190 -17.60 19.07 0.64
N VAL A 191 -17.10 19.70 1.71
CA VAL A 191 -17.66 20.98 2.20
C VAL A 191 -17.25 22.15 1.30
N ALA A 192 -16.02 22.17 0.81
CA ALA A 192 -15.50 23.25 0.00
C ALA A 192 -16.08 23.27 -1.44
N VAL A 193 -16.49 22.12 -1.99
CA VAL A 193 -16.99 22.01 -3.37
C VAL A 193 -18.17 22.97 -3.65
N ASN A 194 -19.05 23.19 -2.66
CA ASN A 194 -20.19 24.09 -2.79
C ASN A 194 -19.89 25.54 -2.41
N GLN A 195 -18.68 25.82 -1.91
CA GLN A 195 -18.29 27.13 -1.38
C GLN A 195 -17.23 27.82 -2.23
N THR A 196 -16.58 27.13 -3.17
CA THR A 196 -15.57 27.71 -4.06
C THR A 196 -15.74 27.26 -5.50
N THR A 197 -14.95 27.81 -6.41
CA THR A 197 -14.98 27.42 -7.82
C THR A 197 -14.26 26.07 -8.01
N PRO A 198 -14.67 25.25 -9.00
CA PRO A 198 -13.98 23.99 -9.31
C PRO A 198 -12.48 24.17 -9.60
N SER A 199 -12.11 25.30 -10.22
CA SER A 199 -10.70 25.67 -10.49
C SER A 199 -9.90 25.93 -9.21
N ASP A 200 -10.44 26.74 -8.29
CA ASP A 200 -9.77 27.04 -7.02
C ASP A 200 -9.67 25.76 -6.15
N LEU A 201 -10.76 24.97 -6.08
CA LEU A 201 -10.82 23.70 -5.37
C LEU A 201 -9.71 22.75 -5.86
N THR A 202 -9.62 22.57 -7.18
CA THR A 202 -8.62 21.70 -7.80
C THR A 202 -7.21 22.22 -7.54
N ALA A 203 -6.96 23.52 -7.73
CA ALA A 203 -5.62 24.08 -7.53
C ALA A 203 -5.13 23.93 -6.09
N ILE A 204 -5.97 24.30 -5.12
CA ILE A 204 -5.59 24.31 -3.70
C ILE A 204 -5.49 22.89 -3.16
N TYR A 205 -6.42 22.00 -3.49
CA TYR A 205 -6.39 20.61 -3.02
C TYR A 205 -5.11 19.88 -3.47
N ASN A 206 -4.67 20.12 -4.70
CA ASN A 206 -3.49 19.49 -5.28
C ASN A 206 -2.15 19.95 -4.66
N CYS A 207 -2.13 21.04 -3.89
CA CYS A 207 -1.00 21.36 -3.03
C CYS A 207 -0.70 20.27 -1.97
N SER A 208 -1.60 19.30 -1.79
CA SER A 208 -1.44 18.18 -0.86
C SER A 208 -0.21 17.33 -1.20
N ALA A 209 0.17 17.24 -2.48
CA ALA A 209 1.41 16.58 -2.91
C ALA A 209 2.67 17.22 -2.31
N PHE A 210 2.67 18.55 -2.15
CA PHE A 210 3.76 19.25 -1.45
C PHE A 210 3.76 18.95 0.04
N PHE A 211 2.59 19.00 0.68
CA PHE A 211 2.49 18.67 2.10
C PHE A 211 2.84 17.20 2.38
N ALA A 212 2.47 16.27 1.50
CA ALA A 212 2.89 14.88 1.58
C ALA A 212 4.42 14.75 1.60
N TYR A 213 5.13 15.50 0.74
CA TYR A 213 6.59 15.51 0.77
C TYR A 213 7.16 16.21 2.01
N ALA A 214 6.59 17.35 2.38
CA ALA A 214 7.02 18.10 3.57
C ALA A 214 6.87 17.28 4.85
N PHE A 215 5.80 16.48 4.99
CA PHE A 215 5.59 15.58 6.12
C PHE A 215 6.39 14.27 6.00
N SER A 216 6.64 13.77 4.80
CA SER A 216 7.49 12.59 4.56
C SER A 216 8.89 12.76 5.18
N ILE A 217 9.47 13.96 5.10
CA ILE A 217 10.82 14.23 5.64
C ILE A 217 10.89 13.97 7.17
N PRO A 218 10.12 14.63 8.04
CA PRO A 218 10.19 14.40 9.48
C PRO A 218 9.54 13.08 9.94
N LEU A 219 8.43 12.63 9.33
CA LEU A 219 7.67 11.48 9.84
C LEU A 219 8.19 10.13 9.30
N LEU A 220 8.63 10.09 8.05
CA LEU A 220 9.20 8.88 7.44
C LEU A 220 10.73 8.89 7.46
N LYS A 221 11.36 10.00 7.86
CA LYS A 221 12.83 10.21 7.83
C LYS A 221 13.40 10.11 6.42
N GLU A 222 12.61 10.50 5.41
CA GLU A 222 13.09 10.59 4.03
C GLU A 222 14.17 11.68 3.90
N LYS A 223 15.16 11.43 3.05
CA LYS A 223 16.21 12.42 2.79
C LYS A 223 15.66 13.52 1.89
N LEU A 224 15.90 14.78 2.27
CA LEU A 224 15.60 15.90 1.41
C LEU A 224 16.45 15.79 0.14
N ARG A 225 15.78 15.64 -1.01
CA ARG A 225 16.42 15.66 -2.32
C ARG A 225 15.86 16.81 -3.16
N PHE A 226 16.75 17.61 -3.74
CA PHE A 226 16.38 18.78 -4.53
C PHE A 226 15.64 18.42 -5.81
N ASP A 227 15.92 17.26 -6.41
CA ASP A 227 15.20 16.75 -7.58
C ASP A 227 13.71 16.45 -7.27
N LYS A 228 13.41 15.90 -6.09
CA LYS A 228 12.02 15.73 -5.61
C LYS A 228 11.35 17.08 -5.35
N VAL A 229 12.02 18.01 -4.65
CA VAL A 229 11.49 19.37 -4.40
C VAL A 229 11.15 20.06 -5.72
N PHE A 230 12.09 20.02 -6.67
CA PHE A 230 11.92 20.63 -7.99
C PHE A 230 10.75 19.99 -8.75
N SER A 231 10.63 18.66 -8.76
CA SER A 231 9.53 17.96 -9.43
C SER A 231 8.16 18.36 -8.85
N VAL A 232 8.03 18.43 -7.52
CA VAL A 232 6.80 18.91 -6.86
C VAL A 232 6.51 20.37 -7.23
N GLY A 233 7.53 21.23 -7.27
CA GLY A 233 7.39 22.62 -7.68
C GLY A 233 6.89 22.78 -9.12
N VAL A 234 7.46 22.02 -10.07
CA VAL A 234 6.99 22.00 -11.47
C VAL A 234 5.54 21.50 -11.55
N ALA A 235 5.17 20.50 -10.75
CA ALA A 235 3.79 20.02 -10.70
C ALA A 235 2.81 21.11 -10.24
N ILE A 236 3.13 21.83 -9.15
CA ILE A 236 2.30 22.94 -8.65
C ILE A 236 2.12 24.02 -9.72
N VAL A 237 3.21 24.42 -10.39
CA VAL A 237 3.14 25.40 -11.48
C VAL A 237 2.20 24.89 -12.58
N GLY A 238 2.34 23.63 -12.99
CA GLY A 238 1.44 23.01 -13.97
C GLY A 238 -0.03 23.07 -13.54
N VAL A 239 -0.34 22.72 -12.28
CA VAL A 239 -1.70 22.81 -11.73
C VAL A 239 -2.24 24.24 -11.76
N LEU A 240 -1.43 25.23 -11.36
CA LEU A 240 -1.84 26.64 -11.36
C LEU A 240 -2.10 27.14 -12.78
N VAL A 241 -1.29 26.71 -13.77
CA VAL A 241 -1.51 27.05 -15.19
C VAL A 241 -2.81 26.45 -15.70
N VAL A 242 -3.13 25.18 -15.40
CA VAL A 242 -4.43 24.60 -15.80
C VAL A 242 -5.59 25.32 -15.13
N ALA A 243 -5.49 25.60 -13.84
CA ALA A 243 -6.60 26.18 -13.08
C ALA A 243 -6.90 27.65 -13.44
N TYR A 244 -5.89 28.43 -13.79
CA TYR A 244 -6.02 29.88 -13.94
C TYR A 244 -5.63 30.44 -15.31
N GLY A 245 -5.07 29.62 -16.21
CA GLY A 245 -4.58 30.10 -17.50
C GLY A 245 -5.66 30.39 -18.55
N ASP A 246 -6.90 29.96 -18.32
CA ASP A 246 -8.05 30.19 -19.21
C ASP A 246 -8.94 31.37 -18.81
N ARG A 247 -8.44 32.29 -17.98
CA ARG A 247 -9.17 33.50 -17.65
C ARG A 247 -9.13 34.45 -18.83
N ASP A 248 -10.10 34.31 -19.73
CA ASP A 248 -10.42 35.35 -20.71
C ASP A 248 -10.90 36.58 -19.92
N ASP A 249 -10.30 37.75 -20.17
CA ASP A 249 -10.52 39.02 -19.46
C ASP A 249 -11.91 39.66 -19.73
N GLY A 250 -12.96 38.84 -19.82
CA GLY A 250 -14.29 39.22 -20.31
C GLY A 250 -15.44 39.11 -19.33
N ASN A 251 -15.35 38.35 -18.22
CA ASN A 251 -16.50 38.15 -17.33
C ASN A 251 -16.26 38.61 -15.88
N LYS A 252 -16.35 39.92 -15.68
CA LYS A 252 -16.71 40.50 -14.38
C LYS A 252 -18.17 40.12 -14.07
N GLY A 253 -18.39 38.94 -13.51
CA GLY A 253 -19.77 38.55 -13.25
C GLY A 253 -19.96 37.25 -12.51
N GLU A 254 -19.51 37.16 -11.25
CA GLU A 254 -20.33 36.59 -10.18
C GLU A 254 -20.07 37.40 -8.90
N LYS A 255 -20.91 38.41 -8.67
CA LYS A 255 -21.02 39.14 -7.39
C LYS A 255 -21.90 38.35 -6.40
N HIS A 256 -21.72 37.03 -6.33
CA HIS A 256 -22.17 36.27 -5.17
C HIS A 256 -20.93 36.00 -4.30
N GLU A 257 -20.83 36.77 -3.21
CA GLU A 257 -20.11 36.39 -1.99
C GLU A 257 -18.59 36.11 -2.11
N GLY A 258 -17.77 37.16 -2.21
CA GLY A 258 -16.32 37.03 -1.97
C GLY A 258 -15.99 36.40 -0.60
N GLY A 259 -16.89 36.48 0.38
CA GLY A 259 -16.75 35.84 1.69
C GLY A 259 -16.90 34.31 1.68
N SER A 260 -17.89 33.75 0.97
CA SER A 260 -18.09 32.29 0.92
C SER A 260 -17.00 31.62 0.09
N ARG A 261 -16.56 32.24 -1.01
CA ARG A 261 -15.40 31.77 -1.78
C ARG A 261 -14.10 31.75 -0.97
N LEU A 262 -13.81 32.81 -0.21
CA LEU A 262 -12.63 32.85 0.65
C LEU A 262 -12.68 31.78 1.75
N LEU A 263 -13.87 31.57 2.34
CA LEU A 263 -14.08 30.52 3.33
C LEU A 263 -13.84 29.13 2.72
N GLY A 264 -14.43 28.84 1.55
CA GLY A 264 -14.20 27.59 0.82
C GLY A 264 -12.72 27.36 0.52
N ASN A 265 -12.01 28.38 0.03
CA ASN A 265 -10.57 28.33 -0.24
C ASN A 265 -9.72 28.08 1.01
N LEU A 266 -10.08 28.65 2.15
CA LEU A 266 -9.42 28.39 3.42
C LEU A 266 -9.66 26.95 3.90
N ILE A 267 -10.91 26.47 3.83
CA ILE A 267 -11.30 25.11 4.22
C ILE A 267 -10.52 24.09 3.40
N ILE A 268 -10.49 24.22 2.07
CA ILE A 268 -9.75 23.28 1.21
C ILE A 268 -8.23 23.44 1.36
N GLY A 269 -7.72 24.63 1.69
CA GLY A 269 -6.32 24.84 2.04
C GLY A 269 -5.90 24.02 3.26
N ILE A 270 -6.70 24.05 4.33
CA ILE A 270 -6.50 23.20 5.52
C ILE A 270 -6.65 21.72 5.13
N GLY A 271 -7.67 21.41 4.33
CA GLY A 271 -7.90 20.08 3.77
C GLY A 271 -6.71 19.48 3.07
N SER A 272 -6.05 20.27 2.22
CA SER A 272 -4.87 19.91 1.45
C SER A 272 -3.69 19.53 2.36
N VAL A 273 -3.46 20.32 3.43
CA VAL A 273 -2.44 20.02 4.45
C VAL A 273 -2.75 18.70 5.14
N LEU A 274 -3.99 18.54 5.61
CA LEU A 274 -4.42 17.35 6.35
C LEU A 274 -4.43 16.09 5.48
N TYR A 275 -4.75 16.22 4.19
CA TYR A 275 -4.71 15.11 3.25
C TYR A 275 -3.27 14.64 3.00
N GLY A 276 -2.34 15.58 2.77
CA GLY A 276 -0.91 15.25 2.68
C GLY A 276 -0.38 14.61 3.96
N LEU A 277 -0.83 15.06 5.13
CA LEU A 277 -0.51 14.43 6.41
C LEU A 277 -1.07 12.99 6.49
N TYR A 278 -2.33 12.78 6.11
CA TYR A 278 -2.98 11.47 6.10
C TYR A 278 -2.18 10.45 5.29
N GLU A 279 -1.71 10.80 4.09
CA GLU A 279 -0.95 9.89 3.24
C GLU A 279 0.33 9.40 3.94
N VAL A 280 1.01 10.31 4.63
CA VAL A 280 2.22 10.02 5.39
C VAL A 280 1.92 9.20 6.66
N LEU A 281 0.82 9.49 7.37
CA LEU A 281 0.37 8.68 8.51
C LEU A 281 0.01 7.25 8.07
N TYR A 282 -0.70 7.10 6.96
CA TYR A 282 -1.01 5.79 6.38
C TYR A 282 0.28 5.04 6.01
N LYS A 283 1.24 5.70 5.34
CA LYS A 283 2.53 5.06 5.03
C LYS A 283 3.29 4.65 6.29
N ARG A 284 3.29 5.49 7.32
CA ARG A 284 4.08 5.28 8.54
C ARG A 284 3.50 4.17 9.43
N PHE A 285 2.19 4.15 9.61
CA PHE A 285 1.55 3.31 10.63
C PHE A 285 0.79 2.12 10.07
N ALA A 286 0.41 2.13 8.80
CA ALA A 286 -0.45 1.10 8.21
C ALA A 286 0.21 0.31 7.06
N CYS A 287 1.35 0.78 6.53
CA CYS A 287 2.09 0.04 5.51
C CYS A 287 3.16 -0.87 6.12
N PRO A 288 3.40 -2.06 5.54
CA PRO A 288 4.50 -2.91 5.96
C PRO A 288 5.86 -2.29 5.59
N PRO A 289 6.92 -2.64 6.32
CA PRO A 289 8.26 -2.10 6.10
C PRO A 289 8.81 -2.48 4.72
N GLU A 290 9.79 -1.70 4.28
CA GLU A 290 10.49 -1.94 3.02
C GLU A 290 11.17 -3.33 3.00
N GLY A 291 11.18 -3.97 1.83
CA GLY A 291 11.63 -5.36 1.68
C GLY A 291 10.50 -6.39 1.77
N THR A 292 9.32 -5.99 2.24
CA THR A 292 8.12 -6.84 2.14
C THR A 292 7.75 -7.08 0.68
N SER A 293 7.35 -8.30 0.33
CA SER A 293 6.98 -8.63 -1.05
C SER A 293 5.78 -7.81 -1.52
N ALA A 294 5.79 -7.35 -2.77
CA ALA A 294 4.70 -6.53 -3.32
C ALA A 294 3.33 -7.19 -3.14
N GLY A 295 3.27 -8.52 -3.31
CA GLY A 295 2.06 -9.32 -3.06
C GLY A 295 1.48 -9.15 -1.66
N ARG A 296 2.33 -9.20 -0.62
CA ARG A 296 1.90 -9.02 0.78
C ARG A 296 1.45 -7.59 1.04
N SER A 297 2.22 -6.61 0.58
CA SER A 297 1.88 -5.18 0.73
C SER A 297 0.54 -4.84 0.09
N MET A 298 0.26 -5.35 -1.11
CA MET A 298 -1.02 -5.15 -1.79
C MET A 298 -2.22 -5.70 -1.01
N ILE A 299 -2.09 -6.93 -0.52
CA ILE A 299 -3.19 -7.57 0.21
C ILE A 299 -3.43 -6.86 1.54
N PHE A 300 -2.35 -6.47 2.21
CA PHE A 300 -2.45 -5.75 3.47
C PHE A 300 -3.01 -4.34 3.29
N ALA A 301 -2.62 -3.61 2.25
CA ALA A 301 -3.15 -2.28 1.93
C ALA A 301 -4.68 -2.27 1.78
N ASN A 302 -5.23 -3.20 1.00
CA ASN A 302 -6.68 -3.33 0.85
C ASN A 302 -7.37 -3.89 2.10
N THR A 303 -6.69 -4.73 2.89
CA THR A 303 -7.19 -5.16 4.21
C THR A 303 -7.34 -3.96 5.14
N PHE A 304 -6.32 -3.11 5.21
CA PHE A 304 -6.36 -1.88 6.00
C PHE A 304 -7.40 -0.89 5.44
N GLY A 305 -7.51 -0.76 4.11
CA GLY A 305 -8.58 0.00 3.46
C GLY A 305 -9.97 -0.48 3.86
N SER A 306 -10.18 -1.79 3.97
CA SER A 306 -11.46 -2.32 4.49
C SER A 306 -11.67 -2.08 5.97
N LEU A 307 -10.62 -1.98 6.78
CA LEU A 307 -10.74 -1.52 8.17
C LEU A 307 -11.20 -0.05 8.21
N ILE A 308 -10.65 0.82 7.34
CA ILE A 308 -11.08 2.22 7.19
C ILE A 308 -12.58 2.29 6.81
N GLY A 309 -13.00 1.51 5.80
CA GLY A 309 -14.41 1.46 5.40
C GLY A 309 -15.32 0.90 6.48
N SER A 310 -14.88 -0.14 7.21
CA SER A 310 -15.63 -0.69 8.33
C SER A 310 -15.77 0.31 9.47
N PHE A 311 -14.70 1.05 9.82
CA PHE A 311 -14.77 2.12 10.80
C PHE A 311 -15.73 3.22 10.36
N THR A 312 -15.71 3.59 9.07
CA THR A 312 -16.63 4.57 8.50
C THR A 312 -18.08 4.13 8.69
N LEU A 313 -18.43 2.89 8.31
CA LEU A 313 -19.79 2.37 8.46
C LEU A 313 -20.22 2.21 9.93
N LEU A 314 -19.31 1.86 10.84
CA LEU A 314 -19.64 1.58 12.24
C LEU A 314 -19.63 2.81 13.15
N VAL A 315 -18.83 3.83 12.83
CA VAL A 315 -18.63 5.01 13.68
C VAL A 315 -19.12 6.29 13.02
N LEU A 316 -18.84 6.48 11.73
CA LEU A 316 -19.19 7.70 11.00
C LEU A 316 -20.65 7.72 10.49
N TRP A 317 -21.47 6.74 10.87
CA TRP A 317 -22.92 6.88 10.71
C TRP A 317 -23.52 7.78 11.80
N ILE A 318 -22.87 7.93 12.96
CA ILE A 318 -23.39 8.70 14.12
C ILE A 318 -23.67 10.17 13.78
N PRO A 319 -22.84 10.88 13.00
CA PRO A 319 -23.15 12.26 12.62
C PRO A 319 -24.34 12.40 11.65
N LEU A 320 -24.73 11.37 10.90
CA LEU A 320 -25.87 11.43 9.97
C LEU A 320 -27.19 11.85 10.66
N PRO A 321 -27.67 11.17 11.72
CA PRO A 321 -28.87 11.59 12.43
C PRO A 321 -28.68 12.95 13.10
N VAL A 322 -27.48 13.26 13.62
CA VAL A 322 -27.20 14.57 14.24
C VAL A 322 -27.38 15.70 13.23
N PHE A 323 -26.82 15.57 12.02
CA PHE A 323 -26.98 16.56 10.96
C PHE A 323 -28.41 16.65 10.44
N HIS A 324 -29.15 15.54 10.43
CA HIS A 324 -30.57 15.53 10.07
C HIS A 324 -31.41 16.32 11.09
N PHE A 325 -31.19 16.10 12.39
CA PHE A 325 -31.94 16.80 13.45
C PHE A 325 -31.56 18.28 13.57
N LEU A 326 -30.29 18.62 13.36
CA LEU A 326 -29.82 20.02 13.36
C LEU A 326 -30.19 20.77 12.08
N GLY A 327 -30.70 20.08 11.05
CA GLY A 327 -31.00 20.67 9.75
C GLY A 327 -29.76 21.08 8.94
N LEU A 328 -28.56 20.68 9.36
CA LEU A 328 -27.31 20.94 8.62
C LEU A 328 -27.27 20.14 7.32
N GLU A 329 -27.71 18.89 7.36
CA GLU A 329 -27.87 18.04 6.18
C GLU A 329 -29.02 17.07 6.40
N THR A 330 -30.12 17.24 5.66
CA THR A 330 -31.24 16.28 5.72
C THR A 330 -30.87 14.98 4.98
N PHE A 331 -30.70 13.90 5.73
CA PHE A 331 -30.54 12.56 5.15
C PHE A 331 -31.71 12.21 4.23
N ARG A 332 -31.42 11.91 2.97
CA ARG A 332 -32.39 11.47 1.96
C ARG A 332 -31.75 10.44 1.05
N TRP A 333 -32.41 9.30 0.87
CA TRP A 333 -31.95 8.30 -0.09
C TRP A 333 -31.90 8.88 -1.51
N PRO A 334 -30.83 8.60 -2.29
CA PRO A 334 -30.80 8.97 -3.69
C PRO A 334 -31.87 8.15 -4.44
N THR A 335 -32.57 8.80 -5.37
CA THR A 335 -33.65 8.18 -6.14
C THR A 335 -33.45 8.45 -7.63
N GLY A 336 -33.93 7.54 -8.48
CA GLY A 336 -33.87 7.71 -9.93
C GLY A 336 -32.43 7.73 -10.46
N GLU A 337 -32.11 8.73 -11.27
CA GLU A 337 -30.80 8.85 -11.92
C GLU A 337 -29.64 9.02 -10.93
N ALA A 338 -29.86 9.81 -9.88
CA ALA A 338 -28.87 10.05 -8.84
C ALA A 338 -28.44 8.75 -8.14
N ALA A 339 -29.35 7.77 -8.01
CA ALA A 339 -29.05 6.51 -7.33
C ALA A 339 -28.03 5.66 -8.09
N TRP A 340 -28.21 5.46 -9.40
CA TRP A 340 -27.28 4.63 -10.17
C TRP A 340 -25.98 5.36 -10.47
N MET A 341 -26.01 6.68 -10.68
CA MET A 341 -24.79 7.49 -10.79
C MET A 341 -23.99 7.44 -9.49
N LEU A 342 -24.65 7.50 -8.33
CA LEU A 342 -23.97 7.34 -7.05
C LEU A 342 -23.36 5.94 -6.90
N MET A 343 -24.03 4.88 -7.35
CA MET A 343 -23.44 3.53 -7.33
C MET A 343 -22.14 3.46 -8.15
N ILE A 344 -22.11 4.08 -9.34
CA ILE A 344 -20.90 4.16 -10.16
C ILE A 344 -19.83 4.97 -9.44
N SER A 345 -20.17 6.15 -8.91
CA SER A 345 -19.24 7.01 -8.17
C SER A 345 -18.63 6.28 -6.97
N VAL A 346 -19.45 5.55 -6.21
CA VAL A 346 -19.03 4.76 -5.04
C VAL A 346 -18.11 3.60 -5.44
N ALA A 347 -18.40 2.91 -6.54
CA ALA A 347 -17.56 1.82 -7.05
C ALA A 347 -16.22 2.35 -7.62
N ALA A 348 -16.26 3.46 -8.34
CA ALA A 348 -15.09 4.16 -8.86
C ALA A 348 -14.22 4.68 -7.70
N ASN A 349 -14.83 5.26 -6.66
CA ASN A 349 -14.13 5.70 -5.46
C ASN A 349 -13.43 4.52 -4.77
N ALA A 350 -14.12 3.42 -4.51
CA ALA A 350 -13.50 2.24 -3.91
C ALA A 350 -12.31 1.75 -4.75
N THR A 351 -12.46 1.69 -6.07
CA THR A 351 -11.40 1.24 -6.98
C THR A 351 -10.21 2.19 -6.98
N PHE A 352 -10.45 3.50 -7.04
CA PHE A 352 -9.43 4.53 -6.89
C PHE A 352 -8.69 4.37 -5.57
N SER A 353 -9.41 4.38 -4.45
CA SER A 353 -8.82 4.39 -3.11
C SER A 353 -8.05 3.10 -2.81
N GLY A 354 -8.59 1.93 -3.15
CA GLY A 354 -7.86 0.67 -3.02
C GLY A 354 -6.55 0.67 -3.83
N SER A 355 -6.61 1.14 -5.08
CA SER A 355 -5.44 1.26 -5.93
C SER A 355 -4.42 2.28 -5.41
N PHE A 356 -4.90 3.39 -4.86
CA PHE A 356 -4.08 4.47 -4.31
C PHE A 356 -3.38 4.04 -3.00
N LEU A 357 -4.09 3.36 -2.11
CA LEU A 357 -3.52 2.75 -0.89
C LEU A 357 -2.44 1.73 -1.22
N VAL A 358 -2.64 0.93 -2.27
CA VAL A 358 -1.62 0.02 -2.81
C VAL A 358 -0.43 0.80 -3.35
N LEU A 359 -0.66 1.86 -4.12
CA LEU A 359 0.41 2.68 -4.70
C LEU A 359 1.29 3.31 -3.62
N ILE A 360 0.71 3.89 -2.58
CA ILE A 360 1.46 4.45 -1.43
C ILE A 360 2.23 3.33 -0.72
N SER A 361 1.59 2.17 -0.48
CA SER A 361 2.22 1.04 0.21
C SER A 361 3.45 0.53 -0.55
N LEU A 362 3.35 0.41 -1.87
CA LEU A 362 4.45 -0.03 -2.71
C LEU A 362 5.48 1.08 -2.90
N THR A 363 5.09 2.32 -3.12
CA THR A 363 6.01 3.40 -3.47
C THR A 363 6.21 4.36 -2.30
N SER A 364 5.82 5.62 -2.45
CA SER A 364 5.83 6.66 -1.43
C SER A 364 4.56 7.50 -1.52
N PRO A 365 4.19 8.21 -0.43
CA PRO A 365 3.13 9.23 -0.47
C PRO A 365 3.35 10.21 -1.62
N VAL A 366 4.54 10.81 -1.69
CA VAL A 366 4.90 11.84 -2.68
C VAL A 366 4.74 11.38 -4.12
N LEU A 367 5.23 10.18 -4.46
CA LEU A 367 5.08 9.66 -5.82
C LEU A 367 3.61 9.44 -6.14
N SER A 368 2.83 8.93 -5.19
CA SER A 368 1.41 8.65 -5.39
C SER A 368 0.61 9.95 -5.58
N SER A 369 0.78 10.95 -4.72
CA SER A 369 0.04 12.21 -4.84
C SER A 369 0.46 13.02 -6.07
N VAL A 370 1.75 13.11 -6.41
CA VAL A 370 2.15 13.76 -7.69
C VAL A 370 1.62 13.01 -8.90
N ALA A 371 1.59 11.67 -8.88
CA ALA A 371 1.02 10.89 -9.97
C ALA A 371 -0.49 11.15 -10.13
N SER A 372 -1.23 11.32 -9.03
CA SER A 372 -2.66 11.66 -9.09
C SER A 372 -2.94 13.03 -9.71
N LEU A 373 -1.96 13.93 -9.79
CA LEU A 373 -2.10 15.22 -10.48
C LEU A 373 -2.28 15.05 -11.99
N LEU A 374 -1.80 13.95 -12.57
CA LEU A 374 -2.04 13.60 -13.97
C LEU A 374 -3.55 13.51 -14.27
N THR A 375 -4.36 13.19 -13.26
CA THR A 375 -5.81 13.13 -13.41
C THR A 375 -6.40 14.46 -13.86
N ILE A 376 -5.85 15.60 -13.43
CA ILE A 376 -6.34 16.93 -13.84
C ILE A 376 -6.34 17.04 -15.37
N PHE A 377 -5.24 16.61 -15.99
CA PHE A 377 -5.10 16.62 -17.44
C PHE A 377 -5.98 15.56 -18.10
N LEU A 378 -6.10 14.37 -17.50
CA LEU A 378 -6.97 13.31 -18.01
C LEU A 378 -8.46 13.71 -17.96
N VAL A 379 -8.90 14.39 -16.91
CA VAL A 379 -10.25 14.97 -16.78
C VAL A 379 -10.48 15.96 -17.91
N ALA A 380 -9.55 16.89 -18.16
CA ALA A 380 -9.66 17.85 -19.26
C ALA A 380 -9.78 17.16 -20.63
N ILE A 381 -9.02 16.09 -20.87
CA ILE A 381 -9.12 15.28 -22.10
C ILE A 381 -10.51 14.62 -22.22
N VAL A 382 -11.02 14.04 -21.13
CA VAL A 382 -12.35 13.41 -21.11
C VAL A 382 -13.44 14.44 -21.34
N ASP A 383 -13.31 15.63 -20.76
CA ASP A 383 -14.25 16.73 -20.95
C ASP A 383 -14.25 17.23 -22.40
N TRP A 384 -13.08 17.35 -23.05
CA TRP A 384 -13.01 17.63 -24.49
C TRP A 384 -13.75 16.58 -25.32
N PHE A 385 -13.57 15.29 -25.02
CA PHE A 385 -14.30 14.22 -25.72
C PHE A 385 -15.81 14.28 -25.49
N ARG A 386 -16.26 14.74 -24.31
CA ARG A 386 -17.69 14.82 -23.96
C ARG A 386 -18.37 16.05 -24.55
N THR A 387 -17.72 17.21 -24.48
CA THR A 387 -18.30 18.51 -24.86
C THR A 387 -17.99 18.90 -26.31
N GLY A 388 -16.96 18.29 -26.90
CA GLY A 388 -16.43 18.67 -28.22
C GLY A 388 -15.63 19.97 -28.23
N GLN A 389 -15.48 20.65 -27.08
CA GLN A 389 -14.74 21.91 -26.96
C GLN A 389 -13.22 21.64 -26.85
N PRO A 390 -12.39 22.22 -27.73
CA PRO A 390 -10.96 21.92 -27.75
C PRO A 390 -10.28 22.34 -26.44
N LEU A 391 -9.27 21.55 -26.05
CA LEU A 391 -8.39 21.90 -24.94
C LEU A 391 -7.74 23.26 -25.16
N SER A 392 -7.79 24.10 -24.14
CA SER A 392 -7.09 25.37 -24.16
C SER A 392 -5.57 25.22 -24.14
N MET A 393 -4.88 26.27 -24.59
CA MET A 393 -3.42 26.30 -24.52
C MET A 393 -2.91 26.21 -23.09
N ALA A 394 -3.62 26.81 -22.12
CA ALA A 394 -3.28 26.69 -20.70
C ALA A 394 -3.40 25.25 -20.21
N SER A 395 -4.50 24.55 -20.53
CA SER A 395 -4.70 23.15 -20.16
C SER A 395 -3.63 22.24 -20.76
N ILE A 396 -3.22 22.49 -22.01
CA ILE A 396 -2.14 21.74 -22.67
C ILE A 396 -0.79 22.00 -21.99
N ILE A 397 -0.40 23.27 -21.81
CA ILE A 397 0.88 23.63 -21.20
C ILE A 397 0.97 23.11 -19.76
N GLY A 398 -0.07 23.34 -18.96
CA GLY A 398 -0.13 22.87 -17.58
C GLY A 398 -0.11 21.33 -17.51
N GLY A 399 -0.84 20.65 -18.39
CA GLY A 399 -0.81 19.19 -18.52
C GLY A 399 0.57 18.64 -18.84
N VAL A 400 1.29 19.27 -19.79
CA VAL A 400 2.67 18.91 -20.13
C VAL A 400 3.61 19.10 -18.94
N LEU A 401 3.48 20.20 -18.19
CA LEU A 401 4.28 20.43 -16.98
C LEU A 401 4.02 19.35 -15.92
N ILE A 402 2.77 18.97 -15.68
CA ILE A 402 2.41 17.90 -14.74
C ILE A 402 3.01 16.56 -15.20
N MET A 403 2.95 16.25 -16.50
CA MET A 403 3.59 15.05 -17.05
C MET A 403 5.10 15.06 -16.83
N ILE A 404 5.78 16.16 -17.13
CA ILE A 404 7.23 16.32 -16.91
C ILE A 404 7.56 16.13 -15.42
N ALA A 405 6.81 16.77 -14.52
CA ALA A 405 7.00 16.62 -13.08
C ALA A 405 6.86 15.18 -12.61
N PHE A 406 5.84 14.46 -13.09
CA PHE A 406 5.64 13.05 -12.78
C PHE A 406 6.81 12.18 -13.28
N PHE A 407 7.29 12.41 -14.51
CA PHE A 407 8.45 11.68 -15.05
C PHE A 407 9.73 11.97 -14.27
N LEU A 408 10.00 13.23 -13.93
CA LEU A 408 11.15 13.63 -13.13
C LEU A 408 11.13 12.98 -11.75
N LEU A 409 9.97 12.99 -11.08
CA LEU A 409 9.82 12.37 -9.76
C LEU A 409 9.93 10.84 -9.83
N SER A 410 9.33 10.22 -10.84
CA SER A 410 9.41 8.77 -11.07
C SER A 410 10.87 8.34 -11.31
N TRP A 411 11.61 9.12 -12.10
CA TRP A 411 13.03 8.88 -12.35
C TRP A 411 13.88 9.08 -11.09
N SER A 412 13.64 10.17 -10.34
CA SER A 412 14.30 10.45 -9.07
C SER A 412 14.11 9.30 -8.07
N THR A 413 12.88 8.82 -7.93
CA THR A 413 12.53 7.70 -7.03
C THR A 413 13.18 6.39 -7.49
N TYR A 414 13.17 6.13 -8.80
CA TYR A 414 13.85 4.96 -9.36
C TYR A 414 15.36 4.98 -9.11
N ARG A 415 15.98 6.15 -9.26
CA ARG A 415 17.41 6.37 -9.00
C ARG A 415 17.75 6.21 -7.52
N GLU A 416 16.96 6.79 -6.63
CA GLU A 416 17.11 6.65 -5.17
C GLU A 416 17.14 5.18 -4.75
N MET A 417 16.15 4.40 -5.20
CA MET A 417 16.09 2.98 -4.89
C MET A 417 17.30 2.19 -5.43
N ASN A 418 17.79 2.53 -6.62
CA ASN A 418 18.99 1.90 -7.16
C ASN A 418 20.24 2.23 -6.34
N GLU A 419 20.35 3.45 -5.80
CA GLU A 419 21.44 3.86 -4.92
C GLU A 419 21.36 3.17 -3.56
N GLU A 420 20.18 3.07 -2.95
CA GLU A 420 19.97 2.33 -1.71
C GLU A 420 20.25 0.83 -1.85
N ARG A 421 19.82 0.25 -2.97
CA ARG A 421 20.11 -1.15 -3.32
C ARG A 421 21.61 -1.40 -3.42
N LYS A 422 22.35 -0.50 -4.09
CA LYS A 422 23.81 -0.61 -4.18
C LYS A 422 24.47 -0.55 -2.81
N LYS A 423 23.98 0.32 -1.92
CA LYS A 423 24.48 0.43 -0.55
C LYS A 423 24.21 -0.82 0.29
N LYS A 424 23.02 -1.43 0.16
CA LYS A 424 22.71 -2.70 0.86
C LYS A 424 23.62 -3.83 0.41
N ILE A 425 23.84 -3.97 -0.90
CA ILE A 425 24.76 -5.00 -1.43
C ILE A 425 26.18 -4.77 -0.92
N GLN A 426 26.67 -3.52 -0.94
CA GLN A 426 28.00 -3.20 -0.40
C GLN A 426 28.12 -3.50 1.10
N GLN A 427 27.04 -3.31 1.86
CA GLN A 427 27.03 -3.64 3.29
C GLN A 427 27.03 -5.15 3.52
N ASP A 428 26.19 -5.89 2.79
CA ASP A 428 26.14 -7.36 2.87
C ASP A 428 27.48 -7.99 2.48
N ASP A 429 28.16 -7.45 1.44
CA ASP A 429 29.48 -7.91 1.01
C ASP A 429 30.53 -7.68 2.12
N VAL A 430 30.54 -6.51 2.76
CA VAL A 430 31.47 -6.19 3.87
C VAL A 430 31.19 -7.05 5.11
N GLU A 431 29.93 -7.28 5.46
CA GLU A 431 29.57 -8.19 6.57
C GLU A 431 30.05 -9.62 6.27
N SER A 432 29.90 -10.09 5.03
CA SER A 432 30.38 -11.42 4.64
C SER A 432 31.90 -11.57 4.63
N GLU A 433 32.65 -10.52 4.27
CA GLU A 433 34.12 -10.51 4.33
C GLU A 433 34.65 -10.39 5.77
N SER A 434 33.86 -9.88 6.72
CA SER A 434 34.26 -9.76 8.12
C SER A 434 34.03 -11.03 8.97
N ASP A 435 33.22 -11.96 8.46
CA ASP A 435 32.91 -13.25 9.09
C ASP A 435 33.79 -14.41 8.58
N GLU A 436 34.65 -14.17 7.57
CA GLU A 436 35.72 -15.07 7.09
C GLU A 436 37.08 -14.72 7.73
#